data_AF-A0A4U1W896-F1
#
_entry.id   AF-A0A4U1W896-F1
#
_cell.length_a   1.000
_cell.length_b   1.000
_cell.length_c   1.000
_cell.angle_alpha   90.00
_cell.angle_beta   90.00
_cell.angle_gamma   90.00
#
_symmetry.space_group_name_H-M   'P 1'
#
loop_
_entity.id
_entity.type
_entity.pdbx_description
1 polymer ?
#
loop_
_entity_poly.entity_id
_entity_poly.type
_entity_poly.pdbx_seq_one_letter_code
_entity_poly.pdbx_strand_id
1 'polypeptide(L)'
;LSKYIIDKDKSIIEVFSTDKYNEAIELGFNNVALNIDLNTPLILEWIDLNKIKAVTYRGDNLGSLGSEYQKAIELSNMGVSAMIYSTNDLDLGGIKASGIGNFALYVDFVLPSDER
;
A
#
# COMPACT_ATOMS: atom_id res chain seq x y z
N LEU A 1 -18.88 -3.31 -12.88
CA LEU A 1 -17.85 -2.31 -13.28
C LEU A 1 -16.76 -2.88 -14.22
N SER A 2 -16.74 -4.19 -14.50
CA SER A 2 -15.61 -4.89 -15.15
C SER A 2 -15.62 -5.01 -16.68
N LYS A 3 -16.67 -4.54 -17.39
CA LYS A 3 -16.74 -4.67 -18.86
C LYS A 3 -16.37 -3.38 -19.65
N TYR A 4 -16.17 -2.27 -18.96
CA TYR A 4 -16.03 -0.93 -19.57
C TYR A 4 -14.72 -0.20 -19.23
N ILE A 5 -13.85 -0.79 -18.41
CA ILE A 5 -12.49 -0.25 -18.22
C ILE A 5 -11.65 -0.79 -19.38
N ILE A 6 -11.54 0.02 -20.43
CA ILE A 6 -10.97 -0.37 -21.74
C ILE A 6 -9.43 -0.43 -21.70
N ASP A 7 -8.79 0.31 -20.79
CA ASP A 7 -7.32 0.36 -20.66
C ASP A 7 -6.86 -0.29 -19.35
N LYS A 8 -7.01 -1.61 -19.22
CA LYS A 8 -6.59 -2.38 -18.03
C LYS A 8 -5.10 -2.20 -17.71
N ASP A 9 -4.26 -2.13 -18.74
CA ASP A 9 -2.81 -1.94 -18.58
C ASP A 9 -2.42 -0.53 -18.12
N LYS A 10 -3.31 0.47 -18.27
CA LYS A 10 -3.08 1.85 -17.80
C LYS A 10 -3.82 2.16 -16.51
N SER A 11 -4.53 1.18 -15.95
CA SER A 11 -5.30 1.33 -14.71
C SER A 11 -4.52 0.74 -13.55
N ILE A 12 -4.47 1.44 -12.43
CA ILE A 12 -4.06 0.90 -11.13
C ILE A 12 -5.34 0.63 -10.33
N ILE A 13 -5.50 -0.59 -9.83
CA ILE A 13 -6.67 -1.00 -9.05
C ILE A 13 -6.25 -1.24 -7.61
N GLU A 14 -6.82 -0.47 -6.69
CA GLU A 14 -6.74 -0.78 -5.27
C GLU A 14 -7.89 -1.72 -4.88
N VAL A 15 -7.57 -2.76 -4.12
CA VAL A 15 -8.54 -3.73 -3.61
C VAL A 15 -8.40 -3.89 -2.11
N PHE A 16 -9.51 -4.10 -1.41
CA PHE A 16 -9.57 -4.11 0.06
C PHE A 16 -9.77 -5.51 0.66
N SER A 17 -9.68 -6.55 -0.18
CA SER A 17 -9.70 -7.93 0.28
C SER A 17 -8.96 -8.85 -0.69
N THR A 18 -8.52 -9.99 -0.17
CA THR A 18 -7.87 -11.05 -0.95
C THR A 18 -8.77 -11.58 -2.06
N ASP A 19 -10.07 -11.71 -1.80
CA ASP A 19 -11.05 -12.15 -2.79
C ASP A 19 -11.14 -11.18 -3.97
N LYS A 20 -11.13 -9.88 -3.67
CA LYS A 20 -11.14 -8.82 -4.71
C LYS A 20 -9.84 -8.73 -5.47
N TYR A 21 -8.71 -9.03 -4.83
CA TYR A 21 -7.43 -9.17 -5.51
C TYR A 21 -7.50 -10.28 -6.55
N ASN A 22 -7.92 -11.48 -6.16
CA ASN A 22 -8.04 -12.62 -7.08
C ASN A 22 -9.01 -12.33 -8.23
N GLU A 23 -10.18 -11.74 -7.93
CA GLU A 23 -11.14 -11.32 -8.95
C GLU A 23 -10.52 -10.33 -9.96
N ALA A 24 -9.74 -9.35 -9.49
CA ALA A 24 -9.07 -8.38 -10.37
C ALA A 24 -8.02 -9.05 -11.29
N ILE A 25 -7.25 -10.00 -10.76
CA ILE A 25 -6.28 -10.78 -11.56
C ILE A 25 -7.01 -11.64 -12.61
N GLU A 26 -8.09 -12.34 -12.24
CA GLU A 26 -8.91 -13.13 -13.18
C GLU A 26 -9.53 -12.27 -14.29
N LEU A 27 -9.88 -11.03 -13.97
CA LEU A 27 -10.36 -10.04 -14.93
C LEU A 27 -9.24 -9.45 -15.80
N GLY A 28 -7.97 -9.80 -15.57
CA GLY A 28 -6.82 -9.41 -16.37
C GLY A 28 -6.23 -8.04 -16.01
N PHE A 29 -6.40 -7.57 -14.76
CA PHE A 29 -5.68 -6.40 -14.28
C PHE A 29 -4.29 -6.83 -13.77
N ASN A 30 -3.24 -6.20 -14.31
CA ASN A 30 -1.85 -6.50 -13.92
C ASN A 30 -1.31 -5.56 -12.82
N ASN A 31 -1.90 -4.36 -12.68
CA ASN A 31 -1.48 -3.36 -11.70
C ASN A 31 -2.48 -3.33 -10.53
N VAL A 32 -2.48 -4.35 -9.70
CA VAL A 32 -3.38 -4.46 -8.54
C VAL A 32 -2.58 -4.23 -7.25
N ALA A 33 -3.02 -3.29 -6.42
CA ALA A 33 -2.47 -3.04 -5.10
C ALA A 33 -3.47 -3.51 -4.03
N LEU A 34 -3.03 -4.39 -3.13
CA LEU A 34 -3.85 -4.85 -2.02
C LEU A 34 -3.71 -3.90 -0.82
N ASN A 35 -4.83 -3.37 -0.34
CA ASN A 35 -4.88 -2.67 0.93
C ASN A 35 -4.72 -3.67 2.08
N ILE A 36 -3.69 -3.48 2.89
CA ILE A 36 -3.35 -4.35 4.00
C ILE A 36 -3.30 -3.57 5.32
N ASP A 37 -3.54 -4.28 6.40
CA ASP A 37 -3.16 -3.85 7.74
C ASP A 37 -1.89 -4.59 8.15
N LEU A 38 -0.80 -3.84 8.37
CA LEU A 38 0.47 -4.41 8.81
C LEU A 38 0.38 -5.11 10.17
N ASN A 39 -0.62 -4.79 11.01
CA ASN A 39 -0.82 -5.51 12.27
C ASN A 39 -1.43 -6.89 12.09
N THR A 40 -2.01 -7.19 10.92
CA THR A 40 -2.57 -8.50 10.63
C THR A 40 -1.51 -9.60 10.85
N PRO A 41 -1.79 -10.63 11.66
CA PRO A 41 -0.89 -11.75 11.83
C PRO A 41 -0.56 -12.42 10.50
N LEU A 42 0.71 -12.79 10.31
CA LEU A 42 1.22 -13.52 9.12
C LEU A 42 0.98 -12.81 7.77
N ILE A 43 0.66 -11.52 7.77
CA ILE A 43 0.37 -10.79 6.52
C ILE A 43 1.57 -10.78 5.56
N LEU A 44 2.79 -10.67 6.07
CA LEU A 44 4.01 -10.67 5.25
C LEU A 44 4.26 -12.04 4.60
N GLU A 45 4.06 -13.12 5.36
CA GLU A 45 4.17 -14.49 4.84
C GLU A 45 3.15 -14.73 3.74
N TRP A 46 1.90 -14.28 3.95
CA TRP A 46 0.86 -14.38 2.93
C TRP A 46 1.20 -13.59 1.67
N ILE A 47 1.73 -12.37 1.82
CA ILE A 47 2.20 -11.53 0.70
C ILE A 47 3.31 -12.23 -0.09
N ASP A 48 4.30 -12.82 0.58
CA ASP A 48 5.39 -13.54 -0.10
C ASP A 48 4.89 -14.79 -0.82
N LEU A 49 4.05 -15.60 -0.17
CA LEU A 49 3.50 -16.83 -0.74
C LEU A 49 2.71 -16.54 -2.02
N ASN A 50 1.92 -15.46 -2.03
CA ASN A 50 1.10 -15.06 -3.17
C ASN A 50 1.83 -14.15 -4.16
N LYS A 51 3.12 -13.86 -3.92
CA LYS A 51 3.98 -13.05 -4.78
C LYS A 51 3.38 -11.68 -5.13
N ILE A 52 2.68 -11.09 -4.16
CA ILE A 52 2.09 -9.76 -4.28
C ILE A 52 3.21 -8.74 -4.54
N LYS A 53 3.00 -7.83 -5.49
CA LYS A 53 4.03 -6.86 -5.93
C LYS A 53 3.76 -5.43 -5.48
N ALA A 54 2.50 -5.12 -5.19
CA ALA A 54 2.09 -3.81 -4.75
C ALA A 54 1.06 -3.92 -3.61
N VAL A 55 1.21 -3.09 -2.59
CA VAL A 55 0.26 -2.96 -1.49
C VAL A 55 0.00 -1.51 -1.17
N THR A 56 -1.07 -1.26 -0.44
CA THR A 56 -1.33 0.02 0.21
C THR A 56 -1.56 -0.23 1.70
N TYR A 57 -1.13 0.68 2.57
CA TYR A 57 -1.39 0.56 4.01
C TYR A 57 -1.31 1.90 4.73
N ARG A 58 -1.91 1.94 5.92
CA ARG A 58 -1.89 3.12 6.78
C ARG A 58 -0.55 3.26 7.51
N GLY A 59 0.08 4.41 7.40
CA GLY A 59 1.41 4.68 7.96
C GLY A 59 1.44 5.39 9.31
N ASP A 60 0.30 5.60 9.96
CA ASP A 60 0.17 6.49 11.14
C ASP A 60 1.14 6.13 12.29
N ASN A 61 1.50 4.85 12.43
CA ASN A 61 2.38 4.38 13.52
C ASN A 61 3.83 4.13 13.08
N LEU A 62 4.21 4.46 11.84
CA LEU A 62 5.59 4.21 11.36
C LEU A 62 6.64 5.01 12.15
N GLY A 63 6.28 6.17 12.70
CA GLY A 63 7.18 6.98 13.54
C GLY A 63 7.51 6.39 14.91
N SER A 64 6.80 5.34 15.35
CA SER A 64 6.94 4.76 16.70
C SER A 64 8.06 3.72 16.84
N LEU A 65 8.74 3.33 15.74
CA LEU A 65 9.70 2.21 15.68
C LEU A 65 9.16 0.86 16.20
N GLY A 66 7.84 0.73 16.34
CA GLY A 66 7.15 -0.47 16.82
C GLY A 66 7.06 -1.61 15.78
N SER A 67 6.19 -2.58 16.05
CA SER A 67 6.02 -3.77 15.20
C SER A 67 5.61 -3.43 13.76
N GLU A 68 4.76 -2.43 13.56
CA GLU A 68 4.34 -1.99 12.22
C GLU A 68 5.53 -1.48 11.40
N TYR A 69 6.40 -0.69 12.03
CA TYR A 69 7.60 -0.17 11.39
C TYR A 69 8.56 -1.31 10.98
N GLN A 70 8.78 -2.31 11.84
CA GLN A 70 9.61 -3.47 11.49
C GLN A 70 9.02 -4.25 10.31
N LYS A 71 7.70 -4.45 10.30
CA LYS A 71 7.01 -5.11 9.19
C LYS A 71 7.07 -4.30 7.89
N ALA A 72 7.03 -2.97 7.96
CA ALA A 72 7.17 -2.10 6.79
C ALA A 72 8.57 -2.18 6.17
N ILE A 73 9.62 -2.28 7.00
CA ILE A 73 10.99 -2.52 6.52
C ILE A 73 11.09 -3.88 5.85
N GLU A 74 10.57 -4.93 6.49
CA GLU A 74 10.59 -6.29 5.95
C GLU A 74 9.87 -6.36 4.60
N LEU A 75 8.68 -5.78 4.51
CA LEU A 75 7.91 -5.63 3.27
C LEU A 75 8.72 -4.92 2.16
N SER A 76 9.39 -3.81 2.50
CA SER A 76 10.28 -3.08 1.57
C SER A 76 11.43 -3.96 1.08
N ASN A 77 12.05 -4.73 1.97
CA ASN A 77 13.15 -5.65 1.65
C ASN A 77 12.71 -6.86 0.80
N MET A 78 11.42 -7.24 0.85
CA MET A 78 10.84 -8.23 -0.06
C MET A 78 10.69 -7.70 -1.51
N GLY A 79 10.96 -6.41 -1.75
CA GLY A 79 10.80 -5.77 -3.05
C GLY A 79 9.34 -5.46 -3.40
N VAL A 80 8.45 -5.45 -2.41
CA VAL A 80 7.05 -5.04 -2.58
C VAL A 80 6.99 -3.51 -2.60
N SER A 81 6.30 -2.97 -3.60
CA SER A 81 6.04 -1.52 -3.67
C SER A 81 4.85 -1.17 -2.78
N ALA A 82 4.96 -0.09 -2.01
CA ALA A 82 3.93 0.31 -1.05
C ALA A 82 3.41 1.72 -1.31
N MET A 83 2.10 1.91 -1.35
CA MET A 83 1.53 3.25 -1.15
C MET A 83 1.17 3.42 0.32
N ILE A 84 1.80 4.38 0.98
CA ILE A 84 1.60 4.67 2.39
C ILE A 84 0.72 5.91 2.49
N TYR A 85 -0.40 5.78 3.18
CA TYR A 85 -1.28 6.91 3.47
C TYR A 85 -1.35 7.16 4.97
N SER A 86 -1.43 8.42 5.37
CA SER A 86 -1.53 8.79 6.78
C SER A 86 -2.37 10.05 6.94
N THR A 87 -3.06 10.14 8.08
CA THR A 87 -3.73 11.37 8.51
C THR A 87 -2.83 12.27 9.35
N ASN A 88 -1.60 11.83 9.64
CA ASN A 88 -0.60 12.55 10.41
C ASN A 88 0.56 12.99 9.52
N ASP A 89 1.31 13.99 9.96
CA ASP A 89 2.58 14.34 9.33
C ASP A 89 3.58 13.18 9.50
N LEU A 90 3.94 12.54 8.39
CA LEU A 90 4.93 11.47 8.36
C LEU A 90 6.34 12.07 8.27
N ASP A 91 7.26 11.63 9.13
CA ASP A 91 8.69 11.95 8.98
C ASP A 91 9.29 11.19 7.79
N LEU A 92 9.23 11.83 6.62
CA LEU A 92 9.72 11.24 5.37
C LEU A 92 11.23 11.04 5.34
N GLY A 93 11.96 11.90 6.06
CA GLY A 93 13.41 11.78 6.21
C GLY A 93 13.77 10.52 7.00
N GLY A 94 13.07 10.33 8.13
CA GLY A 94 13.13 9.11 8.93
C GLY A 94 12.79 7.87 8.12
N ILE A 95 11.61 7.81 7.50
CA ILE A 95 11.13 6.64 6.71
C ILE A 95 12.16 6.22 5.65
N LYS A 96 12.74 7.18 4.91
CA LYS A 96 13.76 6.87 3.89
C LYS A 96 15.08 6.40 4.50
N ALA A 97 15.58 7.08 5.54
CA ALA A 97 16.80 6.68 6.23
C ALA A 97 16.70 5.29 6.86
N SER A 98 15.48 4.90 7.23
CA SER A 98 15.12 3.60 7.79
C SER A 98 15.06 2.43 6.81
N GLY A 99 15.21 2.68 5.50
CA GLY A 99 15.23 1.62 4.49
C GLY A 99 13.88 1.25 3.89
N ILE A 100 12.81 1.99 4.22
CA ILE A 100 11.54 1.91 3.47
C ILE A 100 11.75 2.71 2.18
N GLY A 101 12.14 2.02 1.10
CA GLY A 101 12.63 2.67 -0.12
C GLY A 101 11.63 2.72 -1.27
N ASN A 102 10.74 1.72 -1.35
CA ASN A 102 9.83 1.54 -2.48
C ASN A 102 8.43 2.04 -2.12
N PHE A 103 8.28 3.34 -1.84
CA PHE A 103 6.99 3.89 -1.42
C PHE A 103 6.53 5.16 -2.14
N ALA A 104 5.21 5.32 -2.22
CA ALA A 104 4.52 6.56 -2.57
C ALA A 104 3.68 7.03 -1.40
N LEU A 105 3.45 8.35 -1.29
CA LEU A 105 2.62 8.94 -0.23
C LEU A 105 1.31 9.43 -0.81
N TYR A 106 0.21 9.09 -0.14
CA TYR A 106 -1.08 9.73 -0.35
C TYR A 106 -1.41 10.58 0.88
N VAL A 107 -1.50 11.89 0.67
CA VAL A 107 -1.93 12.87 1.69
C VAL A 107 -3.16 13.54 1.13
N ASP A 108 -4.27 13.51 1.88
CA ASP A 108 -5.48 14.23 1.50
C ASP A 108 -5.16 15.73 1.58
N PHE A 109 -5.03 16.37 0.41
CA PHE A 109 -4.58 17.75 0.33
C PHE A 109 -5.78 18.66 0.54
N VAL A 110 -6.06 19.02 1.81
CA VAL A 110 -7.03 20.08 2.12
C VAL A 110 -6.38 21.41 1.75
N LEU A 111 -6.90 22.08 0.73
CA LEU A 111 -6.43 23.42 0.44
C LEU A 111 -6.92 24.36 1.54
N PRO A 112 -6.15 25.40 1.93
CA PRO A 112 -6.63 26.43 2.85
C PRO A 112 -7.93 27.11 2.40
N SER A 113 -8.31 26.97 1.12
CA SER A 113 -9.59 27.42 0.56
C SER A 113 -10.80 26.58 0.98
N ASP A 114 -10.58 25.36 1.44
CA ASP A 114 -11.62 24.35 1.70
C ASP A 114 -12.13 24.41 3.15
N GLU A 115 -11.46 25.15 4.04
CA GLU A 115 -11.84 25.37 5.44
C GLU A 115 -12.93 26.44 5.63
N ARG A 116 -13.81 26.66 4.64
CA ARG A 116 -14.87 27.69 4.70
C ARG A 116 -16.17 27.20 5.30
#